data_AF-N8Q7E9-F1
#
_entry.id   AF-N8Q7E9-F1
#
_cell.length_a   1.000
_cell.length_b   1.000
_cell.length_c   1.000
_cell.angle_alpha   90.00
_cell.angle_beta   90.00
_cell.angle_gamma   90.00
#
_symmetry.space_group_name_H-M   'P 1'
#
loop_
_entity.id
_entity.type
_entity.pdbx_description
1 polymer ?
#
loop_
_entity_poly.entity_id
_entity_poly.type
_entity_poly.pdbx_seq_one_letter_code
_entity_poly.pdbx_strand_id
1 'polypeptide(L)'
;MKKYTQLSQDERYEIYATLKSKSSIATLARELGRSRSTIYRELKRNTGQRGYRAQQAAKFASQRRYRPSSSMTAFAFAYIDYLIGLDWSPEQISGALTQRGWLDVPSHEWIYQYIYQDKSKGGKLHLHLRHQKKYRKRGYKNTDRRGQIIDKTSIHCRH
;
A
#
# COMPACT_ATOMS: atom_id res chain seq x y z
N MET A 1 11.25 3.42 25.26
CA MET A 1 10.75 2.19 24.60
C MET A 1 11.41 2.03 23.24
N LYS A 2 12.16 0.93 22.98
CA LYS A 2 12.66 0.65 21.61
C LYS A 2 11.47 0.33 20.71
N LYS A 3 11.24 1.13 19.67
CA LYS A 3 10.23 0.83 18.64
C LYS A 3 10.59 -0.49 17.97
N TYR A 4 9.60 -1.37 17.82
CA TYR A 4 9.76 -2.61 17.10
C TYR A 4 10.00 -2.33 15.60
N THR A 5 11.21 -2.58 15.14
CA THR A 5 11.60 -2.44 13.73
C THR A 5 11.64 -3.80 13.05
N GLN A 6 10.94 -3.89 11.92
CA GLN A 6 10.94 -5.06 11.07
C GLN A 6 12.28 -5.18 10.33
N LEU A 7 12.61 -6.38 9.85
CA LEU A 7 13.76 -6.55 8.95
C LEU A 7 13.45 -5.93 7.59
N SER A 8 14.36 -5.09 7.10
CA SER A 8 14.34 -4.47 5.78
C SER A 8 14.60 -5.52 4.69
N GLN A 9 14.49 -5.10 3.43
CA GLN A 9 14.83 -5.99 2.32
C GLN A 9 16.35 -6.27 2.28
N ASP A 10 17.16 -5.24 2.54
CA ASP A 10 18.62 -5.33 2.48
C ASP A 10 19.17 -6.25 3.58
N GLU A 11 18.63 -6.14 4.80
CA GLU A 11 18.97 -7.04 5.90
C GLU A 11 18.65 -8.51 5.55
N ARG A 12 17.59 -8.77 4.76
CA ARG A 12 17.29 -10.14 4.28
C ARG A 12 18.29 -10.62 3.22
N TYR A 13 18.83 -9.74 2.39
CA TYR A 13 19.88 -10.09 1.45
C TYR A 13 21.18 -10.43 2.17
N GLU A 14 21.54 -9.68 3.21
CA GLU A 14 22.70 -10.00 4.05
C GLU A 14 22.54 -11.35 4.75
N ILE A 15 21.37 -11.61 5.35
CA ILE A 15 21.06 -12.93 5.93
C ILE A 15 21.22 -14.04 4.88
N TYR A 16 20.75 -13.83 3.65
CA TYR A 16 20.92 -14.80 2.57
C TYR A 16 22.39 -15.02 2.19
N ALA A 17 23.18 -13.95 2.10
CA ALA A 17 24.61 -14.03 1.80
C ALA A 17 25.37 -14.79 2.90
N THR A 18 25.11 -14.49 4.17
CA THR A 18 25.70 -15.17 5.33
C THR A 18 25.39 -16.67 5.35
N LEU A 19 24.16 -17.06 5.01
CA LEU A 19 23.80 -18.48 4.91
C LEU A 19 24.55 -19.17 3.77
N LYS A 20 24.74 -18.48 2.64
CA LYS A 20 25.47 -19.03 1.48
C LYS A 20 26.97 -19.17 1.78
N SER A 21 27.56 -18.23 2.50
CA SER A 21 28.96 -18.28 2.94
C SER A 21 29.19 -19.15 4.18
N LYS A 22 28.13 -19.74 4.77
CA LYS A 22 28.16 -20.52 6.02
C LYS A 22 28.81 -19.77 7.20
N SER A 23 28.72 -18.44 7.19
CA SER A 23 29.30 -17.61 8.24
C SER A 23 28.39 -17.56 9.48
N SER A 24 28.94 -17.11 10.61
CA SER A 24 28.21 -17.10 11.89
C SER A 24 27.08 -16.07 11.92
N ILE A 25 25.87 -16.55 12.19
CA ILE A 25 24.68 -15.70 12.44
C ILE A 25 24.90 -14.75 13.62
N ALA A 26 25.74 -15.14 14.60
CA ALA A 26 26.04 -14.29 15.74
C ALA A 26 26.86 -13.04 15.36
N THR A 27 27.72 -13.16 14.35
CA THR A 27 28.50 -12.03 13.82
C THR A 27 27.61 -11.09 13.02
N LEU A 28 26.80 -11.64 12.10
CA LEU A 28 25.82 -10.87 11.33
C LEU A 28 24.85 -10.09 12.24
N ALA A 29 24.38 -10.71 13.33
CA ALA A 29 23.50 -10.04 14.29
C ALA A 29 24.16 -8.79 14.91
N ARG A 30 25.45 -8.85 15.23
CA ARG A 30 26.20 -7.71 15.76
C ARG A 30 26.40 -6.62 14.69
N GLU A 31 26.75 -7.01 13.46
CA GLU A 31 26.92 -6.09 12.33
C GLU A 31 25.63 -5.33 12.00
N LEU A 32 24.50 -6.04 11.97
CA LEU A 32 23.18 -5.45 11.73
C LEU A 32 22.60 -4.69 12.94
N GLY A 33 23.24 -4.74 14.11
CA GLY A 33 22.68 -4.21 15.36
C GLY A 33 21.36 -4.88 15.78
N ARG A 34 21.14 -6.14 15.36
CA ARG A 34 19.92 -6.91 15.64
C ARG A 34 20.21 -8.00 16.68
N SER A 35 19.17 -8.41 17.42
CA SER A 35 19.32 -9.58 18.30
C SER A 35 19.38 -10.87 17.48
N ARG A 36 20.20 -11.84 17.92
CA ARG A 36 20.26 -13.19 17.31
C ARG A 36 18.88 -13.82 17.18
N SER A 37 18.03 -13.67 18.20
CA SER A 37 16.65 -14.16 18.20
C SER A 37 15.79 -13.55 17.08
N THR A 38 16.07 -12.33 16.64
CA THR A 38 15.37 -11.71 15.52
C THR A 38 15.70 -12.41 14.20
N ILE A 39 16.98 -12.70 13.97
CA ILE A 39 17.42 -13.43 12.77
C ILE A 39 16.89 -14.88 12.81
N TYR A 40 16.97 -15.57 13.95
CA TYR A 40 16.40 -16.92 14.05
C TYR A 40 14.88 -16.97 13.82
N ARG A 41 14.13 -15.99 14.35
CA ARG A 41 12.69 -15.88 14.09
C ARG A 41 12.39 -15.59 12.63
N GLU A 42 13.20 -14.77 11.97
CA GLU A 42 13.11 -14.52 10.54
C GLU A 42 13.29 -15.83 9.77
N LEU A 43 14.41 -16.54 10.00
CA LEU A 43 14.69 -17.81 9.34
C LEU A 43 13.58 -18.84 9.56
N LYS A 44 13.13 -19.03 10.82
CA LYS A 44 12.05 -19.97 11.14
C LYS A 44 10.75 -19.66 10.42
N ARG A 45 10.40 -18.38 10.28
CA ARG A 45 9.12 -17.96 9.69
C ARG A 45 9.17 -17.80 8.17
N ASN A 46 10.33 -17.57 7.59
CA ASN A 46 10.47 -17.14 6.20
C ASN A 46 11.26 -18.08 5.28
N THR A 47 11.77 -19.18 5.82
CA THR A 47 12.38 -20.26 5.02
C THR A 47 11.31 -21.06 4.29
N GLY A 48 11.55 -21.35 3.01
CA GLY A 48 10.67 -22.18 2.18
C GLY A 48 11.22 -23.60 2.06
N GLN A 49 10.52 -24.44 1.28
CA GLN A 49 10.93 -25.84 1.07
C GLN A 49 12.34 -25.99 0.48
N ARG A 50 12.78 -25.02 -0.34
CA ARG A 50 14.12 -25.01 -0.97
C ARG A 50 15.12 -24.11 -0.23
N GLY A 51 14.87 -23.85 1.06
CA GLY A 51 15.72 -23.00 1.89
C GLY A 51 15.31 -21.53 1.94
N TYR A 52 16.19 -20.71 2.48
CA TYR A 52 15.96 -19.27 2.69
C TYR A 52 16.30 -18.47 1.44
N ARG A 53 15.42 -17.56 1.03
CA ARG A 53 15.63 -16.61 -0.09
C ARG A 53 15.06 -15.25 0.30
N ALA A 54 15.84 -14.18 0.14
CA ALA A 54 15.49 -12.84 0.62
C ALA A 54 14.15 -12.30 0.06
N GLN A 55 13.91 -12.46 -1.25
CA GLN A 55 12.65 -12.01 -1.88
C GLN A 55 11.45 -12.80 -1.40
N GLN A 56 11.59 -14.12 -1.27
CA GLN A 56 10.53 -14.99 -0.74
C GLN A 56 10.20 -14.63 0.72
N ALA A 57 11.23 -14.42 1.54
CA ALA A 57 11.10 -14.04 2.93
C ALA A 57 10.33 -12.71 3.09
N ALA A 58 10.61 -11.75 2.21
CA ALA A 58 9.87 -10.49 2.17
C ALA A 58 8.41 -10.68 1.78
N LYS A 59 8.13 -11.53 0.78
CA LYS A 59 6.76 -11.87 0.37
C LYS A 59 5.98 -12.56 1.49
N PHE A 60 6.57 -13.50 2.21
CA PHE A 60 5.93 -14.15 3.36
C PHE A 60 5.71 -13.18 4.52
N ALA A 61 6.66 -12.27 4.76
CA ALA A 61 6.50 -11.21 5.75
C ALA A 61 5.35 -10.24 5.39
N SER A 62 5.21 -9.85 4.12
CA SER A 62 4.13 -8.97 3.67
C SER A 62 2.77 -9.65 3.68
N GLN A 63 2.69 -10.90 3.23
CA GLN A 63 1.46 -11.70 3.26
C GLN A 63 0.94 -11.88 4.69
N ARG A 64 1.81 -12.14 5.67
CA ARG A 64 1.36 -12.24 7.07
C ARG A 64 0.92 -10.91 7.68
N ARG A 65 1.39 -9.78 7.15
CA ARG A 65 0.89 -8.46 7.55
C ARG A 65 -0.42 -8.11 6.87
N TYR A 66 -0.67 -8.68 5.70
CA TYR A 66 -1.91 -8.48 4.97
C TYR A 66 -3.06 -9.04 5.82
N ARG A 67 -3.80 -8.12 6.41
CA ARG A 67 -5.13 -8.40 6.94
C ARG A 67 -6.10 -8.09 5.81
N PRO A 68 -6.92 -9.05 5.35
CA PRO A 68 -8.02 -8.69 4.47
C PRO A 68 -8.92 -7.71 5.25
N SER A 69 -9.02 -6.48 4.77
CA SER A 69 -10.11 -5.59 5.19
C SER A 69 -11.40 -6.30 4.82
N SER A 70 -12.37 -6.33 5.75
CA SER A 70 -13.74 -6.82 5.58
C SER A 70 -14.01 -7.45 4.20
N SER A 71 -14.01 -8.79 4.16
CA SER A 71 -14.23 -9.52 2.91
C SER A 71 -15.64 -9.22 2.42
N MET A 72 -15.77 -8.24 1.53
CA MET A 72 -16.99 -8.01 0.77
C MET A 72 -17.38 -9.35 0.14
N THR A 73 -18.66 -9.71 0.25
CA THR A 73 -19.14 -10.97 -0.32
C THR A 73 -19.01 -10.94 -1.84
N ALA A 74 -18.88 -12.11 -2.48
CA ALA A 74 -18.85 -12.19 -3.94
C ALA A 74 -20.10 -11.52 -4.58
N PHE A 75 -21.23 -11.56 -3.89
CA PHE A 75 -22.45 -10.86 -4.26
C PHE A 75 -22.26 -9.34 -4.32
N ALA A 76 -21.61 -8.74 -3.31
CA ALA A 76 -21.36 -7.31 -3.29
C ALA A 76 -20.45 -6.86 -4.45
N PHE A 77 -19.43 -7.65 -4.78
CA PHE A 77 -18.59 -7.39 -5.97
C PHE A 77 -19.42 -7.43 -7.25
N ALA A 78 -20.18 -8.50 -7.47
CA ALA A 78 -21.03 -8.65 -8.65
C ALA A 78 -22.06 -7.52 -8.77
N TYR A 79 -22.60 -7.06 -7.65
CA TYR A 79 -23.56 -5.96 -7.63
C TYR A 79 -22.92 -4.62 -8.00
N ILE A 80 -21.71 -4.34 -7.50
CA ILE A 80 -20.95 -3.15 -7.88
C ILE A 80 -20.57 -3.20 -9.36
N ASP A 81 -20.12 -4.35 -9.87
CA ASP A 81 -19.82 -4.54 -11.29
C ASP A 81 -21.04 -4.25 -12.17
N TYR A 82 -22.22 -4.74 -11.75
CA TYR A 82 -23.49 -4.47 -12.42
C TYR A 82 -23.81 -2.97 -12.45
N LEU A 83 -23.67 -2.26 -11.32
CA LEU A 83 -23.93 -0.81 -11.26
C LEU A 83 -22.93 -0.01 -12.10
N ILE A 84 -21.66 -0.41 -12.12
CA ILE A 84 -20.64 0.20 -12.99
C ILE A 84 -21.02 0.00 -14.47
N GLY A 85 -21.48 -1.20 -14.85
CA GLY A 85 -21.93 -1.49 -16.21
C GLY A 85 -23.15 -0.66 -16.66
N LEU A 86 -23.92 -0.12 -15.71
CA LEU A 86 -25.01 0.84 -15.96
C LEU A 86 -24.54 2.31 -16.01
N ASP A 87 -23.23 2.54 -16.11
CA ASP A 87 -22.58 3.86 -16.12
C ASP A 87 -22.81 4.69 -14.84
N TRP A 88 -23.01 4.04 -13.69
CA TRP A 88 -23.06 4.72 -12.40
C TRP A 88 -21.66 5.15 -11.97
N SER A 89 -21.51 6.41 -11.54
CA SER A 89 -20.25 6.89 -10.97
C SER A 89 -19.97 6.24 -9.61
N PRO A 90 -18.70 6.06 -9.20
CA PRO A 90 -18.34 5.52 -7.89
C PRO A 90 -18.99 6.27 -6.71
N GLU A 91 -19.14 7.58 -6.83
CA GLU A 91 -19.86 8.42 -5.87
C GLU A 91 -21.37 8.08 -5.78
N GLN A 92 -22.03 7.87 -6.93
CA GLN A 92 -23.44 7.43 -6.98
C GLN A 92 -23.63 6.02 -6.42
N ILE A 93 -22.72 5.10 -6.71
CA ILE A 93 -22.77 3.73 -6.18
C ILE A 93 -22.69 3.76 -4.65
N SER A 94 -21.68 4.45 -4.11
CA SER A 94 -21.51 4.58 -2.66
C SER A 94 -22.75 5.21 -2.01
N GLY A 95 -23.24 6.32 -2.54
CA GLY A 95 -24.44 7.00 -2.01
C GLY A 95 -25.71 6.14 -2.09
N ALA A 96 -25.92 5.42 -3.18
CA ALA A 96 -27.10 4.57 -3.36
C ALA A 96 -27.09 3.34 -2.44
N LEU A 97 -25.91 2.76 -2.20
CA LEU A 97 -25.77 1.65 -1.24
C LEU A 97 -26.03 2.13 0.19
N THR A 98 -25.58 3.33 0.56
CA THR A 98 -25.92 3.96 1.84
C THR A 98 -27.43 4.17 1.99
N GLN A 99 -28.10 4.71 0.97
CA GLN A 99 -29.55 4.92 0.99
C GLN A 99 -30.34 3.62 1.09
N ARG A 100 -29.81 2.52 0.52
CA ARG A 100 -30.41 1.18 0.58
C ARG A 100 -30.14 0.43 1.90
N GLY A 101 -29.47 1.06 2.87
CA GLY A 101 -29.27 0.49 4.20
C GLY A 101 -28.21 -0.61 4.26
N TRP A 102 -27.27 -0.65 3.31
CA TRP A 102 -26.15 -1.59 3.40
C TRP A 102 -25.26 -1.24 4.60
N LEU A 103 -24.88 -2.26 5.39
CA LEU A 103 -24.06 -2.06 6.60
C LEU A 103 -22.59 -1.78 6.25
N ASP A 104 -22.05 -2.48 5.25
CA ASP A 104 -20.66 -2.38 4.81
C ASP A 104 -20.56 -1.67 3.44
N VAL A 105 -20.94 -0.40 3.38
CA VAL A 105 -20.88 0.37 2.13
C VAL A 105 -19.41 0.67 1.77
N PRO A 106 -18.94 0.27 0.58
CA PRO A 106 -17.63 0.66 0.12
C PRO A 106 -17.57 2.16 -0.16
N SER A 107 -16.46 2.79 0.22
CA SER A 107 -16.21 4.19 -0.12
C SER A 107 -16.02 4.33 -1.64
N HIS A 108 -16.40 5.49 -2.18
CA HIS A 108 -16.19 5.79 -3.60
C HIS A 108 -14.70 5.66 -4.01
N GLU A 109 -13.76 6.00 -3.11
CA GLU A 109 -12.32 5.81 -3.35
C GLU A 109 -11.92 4.33 -3.46
N TRP A 110 -12.52 3.47 -2.63
CA TRP A 110 -12.32 2.02 -2.75
C TRP A 110 -12.83 1.49 -4.09
N ILE A 111 -14.00 1.97 -4.55
CA ILE A 111 -14.56 1.62 -5.86
C ILE A 111 -13.64 2.09 -6.99
N TYR A 112 -13.05 3.29 -6.91
CA TYR A 112 -12.01 3.72 -7.86
C TYR A 112 -10.80 2.79 -7.87
N GLN A 113 -10.27 2.40 -6.70
CA GLN A 113 -9.14 1.46 -6.60
C GLN A 113 -9.48 0.11 -7.21
N TYR A 114 -10.70 -0.38 -7.00
CA TYR A 114 -11.20 -1.61 -7.57
C TYR A 114 -11.23 -1.54 -9.11
N ILE A 115 -11.78 -0.48 -9.69
CA ILE A 115 -11.79 -0.25 -11.15
C ILE A 115 -10.36 -0.16 -11.73
N TYR A 116 -9.44 0.50 -11.03
CA TYR A 116 -8.05 0.57 -11.47
C TYR A 116 -7.32 -0.77 -11.36
N GLN A 117 -7.65 -1.57 -10.35
CA GLN A 117 -7.12 -2.93 -10.24
C GLN A 117 -7.64 -3.82 -11.38
N ASP A 118 -8.92 -3.73 -11.73
CA ASP A 118 -9.51 -4.39 -12.90
C ASP A 118 -8.80 -3.96 -14.19
N LYS A 119 -8.63 -2.66 -14.42
CA LYS A 119 -7.87 -2.13 -15.55
C LYS A 119 -6.45 -2.68 -15.62
N SER A 120 -5.74 -2.77 -14.49
CA SER A 120 -4.38 -3.32 -14.46
C SER A 120 -4.31 -4.81 -14.82
N LYS A 121 -5.42 -5.54 -14.65
CA LYS A 121 -5.58 -6.95 -15.03
C LYS A 121 -6.13 -7.12 -16.46
N GLY A 122 -6.38 -6.02 -17.19
CA GLY A 122 -6.92 -6.03 -18.55
C GLY A 122 -8.44 -5.93 -18.65
N GLY A 123 -9.12 -5.63 -17.55
CA GLY A 123 -10.58 -5.48 -17.53
C GLY A 123 -11.08 -4.14 -18.07
N LYS A 124 -12.40 -4.08 -18.29
CA LYS A 124 -13.09 -3.02 -19.04
C LYS A 124 -13.92 -2.08 -18.17
N LEU A 125 -13.98 -2.28 -16.85
CA LEU A 125 -14.81 -1.47 -15.96
C LEU A 125 -14.49 0.04 -16.04
N HIS A 126 -13.23 0.36 -16.32
CA HIS A 126 -12.76 1.74 -16.46
C HIS A 126 -13.37 2.51 -17.65
N LEU A 127 -13.96 1.82 -18.63
CA LEU A 127 -14.61 2.45 -19.78
C LEU A 127 -15.93 3.13 -19.42
N HIS A 128 -16.58 2.67 -18.34
CA HIS A 128 -17.84 3.22 -17.83
C HIS A 128 -17.65 4.49 -16.98
N LEU A 129 -16.40 4.92 -16.73
CA LEU A 129 -16.12 6.15 -16.00
C LEU A 129 -16.19 7.36 -16.93
N ARG A 130 -17.23 8.20 -16.76
CA ARG A 130 -17.39 9.49 -17.47
C ARG A 130 -16.19 10.42 -17.31
N HIS A 131 -15.58 10.42 -16.12
CA HIS A 131 -14.36 11.16 -15.83
C HIS A 131 -13.35 10.24 -15.17
N GLN A 132 -12.30 9.89 -15.91
CA GLN A 132 -11.13 9.25 -15.30
C GLN A 132 -10.43 10.30 -14.43
N LYS A 133 -10.44 10.11 -13.10
CA LYS A 133 -9.67 10.97 -12.20
C LYS A 133 -8.20 10.86 -12.60
N LYS A 134 -7.68 11.89 -13.28
CA LYS A 134 -6.24 12.01 -13.51
C LYS A 134 -5.58 12.10 -12.15
N TYR A 135 -4.93 11.01 -11.72
CA TYR A 135 -4.20 11.00 -10.48
C TYR A 135 -3.10 12.05 -10.58
N ARG A 136 -3.25 13.18 -9.87
CA ARG A 136 -2.17 14.16 -9.76
C ARG A 136 -1.01 13.46 -9.06
N LYS A 137 0.09 13.23 -9.77
CA LYS A 137 1.33 12.77 -9.14
C LYS A 137 1.65 13.76 -8.01
N ARG A 138 1.56 13.31 -6.76
CA ARG A 138 2.12 14.04 -5.62
C ARG A 138 3.64 13.94 -5.73
N GLY A 139 4.20 14.82 -6.58
CA GLY A 139 5.62 15.07 -6.69
C GLY A 139 6.08 15.92 -5.51
N TYR A 140 7.09 15.39 -4.82
CA TYR A 140 8.10 16.05 -3.99
C TYR A 140 7.97 17.56 -3.74
N LYS A 141 7.97 17.91 -2.45
CA LYS A 141 8.32 19.20 -1.84
C LYS A 141 7.49 20.43 -2.26
N ASN A 142 6.79 20.96 -1.26
CA ASN A 142 6.49 22.37 -1.03
C ASN A 142 7.18 23.35 -1.99
N THR A 143 6.46 23.79 -3.01
CA THR A 143 6.39 25.22 -3.30
C THR A 143 4.91 25.52 -3.45
N ASP A 144 4.33 26.07 -2.40
CA ASP A 144 3.04 26.73 -2.51
C ASP A 144 3.18 27.84 -3.56
N ARG A 145 2.51 27.66 -4.70
CA ARG A 145 2.45 28.67 -5.78
C ARG A 145 1.17 29.50 -5.69
N ARG A 146 0.40 29.39 -4.60
CA ARG A 146 -0.77 30.23 -4.37
C ARG A 146 -0.33 31.53 -3.69
N GLY A 147 -0.43 32.64 -4.41
CA GLY A 147 -0.65 33.95 -3.80
C GLY A 147 0.56 34.67 -3.21
N GLN A 148 1.76 34.59 -3.81
CA GLN A 148 2.74 35.64 -3.56
C GLN A 148 2.37 36.87 -4.39
N ILE A 149 1.69 37.83 -3.77
CA ILE A 149 1.49 39.17 -4.33
C ILE A 149 2.88 39.76 -4.56
N ILE A 150 3.18 40.06 -5.83
CA ILE A 150 4.36 40.81 -6.26
C ILE A 150 4.17 42.24 -5.72
N ASP A 151 5.22 42.83 -5.13
CA ASP A 151 5.24 44.19 -4.53
C ASP A 151 4.53 44.40 -3.18
N LYS A 152 4.61 43.43 -2.27
CA LYS A 152 4.26 43.65 -0.87
C LYS A 152 5.27 44.58 -0.17
N THR A 153 4.85 45.82 0.11
CA THR A 153 5.58 46.74 0.98
C THR A 153 5.65 46.17 2.39
N SER A 154 6.88 46.06 2.91
CA SER A 154 7.16 45.64 4.28
C SER A 154 6.41 46.53 5.27
N ILE A 155 5.92 45.97 6.38
CA ILE A 155 5.33 46.72 7.50
C ILE A 155 6.27 47.80 8.04
N HIS A 156 7.58 47.61 7.89
CA HIS A 156 8.61 48.58 8.27
C HIS A 156 8.79 49.72 7.26
N CYS A 157 8.12 49.66 6.12
CA CYS A 157 8.12 50.69 5.07
C CYS A 157 6.79 51.47 5.02
N ARG A 158 5.89 51.27 6.00
CA ARG A 158 4.66 52.05 6.14
C ARG A 158 4.94 53.21 7.08
N HIS A 159 4.99 54.42 6.54
CA HIS A 159 5.05 55.68 7.30
C HIS A 159 3.69 56.00 7.94
#